data_AF-A0A937QFU8-F1
#
_entry.id   AF-A0A937QFU8-F1
#
_cell.length_a   1.000
_cell.length_b   1.000
_cell.length_c   1.000
_cell.angle_alpha   90.00
_cell.angle_beta   90.00
_cell.angle_gamma   90.00
#
_symmetry.space_group_name_H-M   'P 1'
#
loop_
_entity.id
_entity.type
_entity.pdbx_description
1 polymer ?
#
loop_
_entity_poly.entity_id
_entity_poly.type
_entity_poly.pdbx_seq_one_letter_code
_entity_poly.pdbx_strand_id
1 'polypeptide(L)'
;MVNLILGLLTGVAGTSLFFKGSTQAWYVWVLFVLGAAAIIFSFDVLIGSIKEHQRRAALLGFLMFVIPGAVLMGASWVLGF
;
A
#
# COMPACT_ATOMS: atom_id res chain seq x y z
N MET A 1 -5.38 -14.20 2.79
CA MET A 1 -4.75 -13.02 3.42
C MET A 1 -3.22 -13.13 3.43
N VAL A 2 -2.64 -14.29 3.78
CA VAL A 2 -1.18 -14.53 3.73
C VAL A 2 -0.56 -14.31 2.33
N ASN A 3 -1.22 -14.72 1.25
CA ASN A 3 -0.68 -14.56 -0.11
C ASN A 3 -0.69 -13.12 -0.66
N LEU A 4 -1.59 -12.26 -0.19
CA LEU A 4 -1.69 -10.87 -0.64
C LEU A 4 -0.58 -10.00 -0.02
N ILE A 5 -0.22 -10.33 1.22
CA ILE A 5 0.88 -9.73 1.96
C ILE A 5 2.23 -10.21 1.38
N LEU A 6 2.34 -11.50 1.01
CA LEU A 6 3.54 -12.03 0.36
C LEU A 6 3.77 -11.45 -1.05
N GLY A 7 2.70 -11.14 -1.80
CA GLY A 7 2.79 -10.46 -3.10
C GLY A 7 3.22 -8.99 -2.99
N LEU A 8 2.80 -8.28 -1.93
CA LEU A 8 3.27 -6.93 -1.65
C LEU A 8 4.75 -6.94 -1.26
N LEU A 9 5.18 -7.95 -0.48
CA LEU A 9 6.57 -8.13 -0.04
C LEU A 9 7.53 -8.54 -1.16
N THR A 10 7.11 -9.39 -2.11
CA THR A 10 7.95 -9.73 -3.28
C THR A 10 8.02 -8.59 -4.31
N GLY A 11 6.98 -7.75 -4.41
CA GLY A 11 7.02 -6.52 -5.18
C GLY A 11 8.02 -5.51 -4.63
N VAL A 12 7.98 -5.25 -3.31
CA VAL A 12 8.97 -4.41 -2.60
C VAL A 12 10.40 -4.96 -2.79
N ALA A 13 10.59 -6.27 -2.63
CA ALA A 13 11.89 -6.92 -2.74
C ALA A 13 12.46 -6.87 -4.18
N GLY A 14 11.62 -7.02 -5.20
CA GLY A 14 12.02 -6.89 -6.61
C GLY A 14 12.42 -5.46 -6.99
N THR A 15 11.79 -4.46 -6.38
CA THR A 15 12.14 -3.04 -6.60
C THR A 15 13.53 -2.72 -6.06
N SER A 16 13.93 -3.39 -4.96
CA SER A 16 15.20 -3.14 -4.27
C SER A 16 16.46 -3.64 -4.98
N LEU A 17 16.32 -4.52 -5.97
CA LEU A 17 17.46 -5.14 -6.68
C LEU A 17 17.94 -4.34 -7.89
N PHE A 18 17.15 -3.39 -8.40
CA PHE A 18 17.51 -2.55 -9.54
C PHE A 18 18.17 -1.21 -9.14
N PHE A 19 18.48 -1.01 -7.85
CA PHE A 19 19.17 0.18 -7.32
C PHE A 19 20.68 0.23 -7.62
N LYS A 20 21.06 0.04 -8.88
CA LYS A 20 22.40 0.39 -9.35
C LYS A 20 22.35 1.76 -10.04
N GLY A 21 22.47 2.83 -9.25
CA GLY A 21 23.01 4.11 -9.75
C GLY A 21 22.16 5.39 -9.63
N SER A 22 20.96 5.39 -9.05
CA SER A 22 20.12 6.59 -8.98
C SER A 22 20.14 7.25 -7.59
N THR A 23 20.40 8.55 -7.54
CA THR A 23 20.25 9.44 -6.37
C THR A 23 18.76 9.64 -6.06
N GLN A 24 18.10 8.57 -5.65
CA GLN A 24 16.66 8.57 -5.40
C GLN A 24 16.33 9.50 -4.22
N ALA A 25 15.36 10.38 -4.42
CA ALA A 25 14.99 11.34 -3.40
C ALA A 25 14.25 10.64 -2.24
N TRP A 26 14.56 11.04 -1.00
CA TRP A 26 14.04 10.43 0.23
C TRP A 26 12.50 10.34 0.29
N TYR A 27 11.80 11.27 -0.35
CA TYR A 27 10.33 11.32 -0.36
C TYR A 27 9.70 10.15 -1.12
N VAL A 28 10.43 9.52 -2.05
CA VAL A 28 9.98 8.33 -2.80
C VAL A 28 9.69 7.18 -1.84
N TRP A 29 10.61 6.94 -0.90
CA TRP A 29 10.45 5.92 0.13
C TRP A 29 9.31 6.22 1.09
N VAL A 30 9.12 7.50 1.43
CA VAL A 30 8.02 7.94 2.29
C VAL A 30 6.66 7.71 1.62
N LEU A 31 6.53 8.05 0.34
CA LEU A 31 5.32 7.80 -0.45
C LEU A 31 5.03 6.29 -0.55
N PHE A 32 6.05 5.47 -0.76
CA PHE A 32 5.91 4.02 -0.82
C PHE A 32 5.41 3.43 0.49
N VAL A 33 6.01 3.82 1.62
CA VAL A 33 5.65 3.35 2.96
C VAL A 33 4.25 3.81 3.36
N LEU A 34 3.91 5.07 3.11
CA LEU A 34 2.56 5.59 3.39
C LEU A 34 1.50 4.88 2.54
N GLY A 35 1.82 4.59 1.27
CA GLY A 35 0.93 3.85 0.39
C GLY A 35 0.68 2.42 0.85
N ALA A 36 1.74 1.70 1.24
CA ALA A 36 1.64 0.36 1.80
C ALA A 36 0.87 0.34 3.13
N ALA A 37 1.13 1.30 4.02
CA ALA A 37 0.45 1.42 5.31
C ALA A 37 -1.06 1.71 5.14
N ALA A 38 -1.43 2.57 4.20
CA ALA A 38 -2.83 2.87 3.89
C ALA A 38 -3.57 1.64 3.34
N ILE A 39 -2.91 0.83 2.49
CA ILE A 39 -3.48 -0.42 2.00
C ILE A 39 -3.66 -1.42 3.16
N ILE A 40 -2.66 -1.60 4.03
CA ILE A 40 -2.78 -2.51 5.19
C ILE A 40 -3.91 -2.05 6.12
N PHE A 41 -3.96 -0.75 6.43
CA PHE A 41 -4.99 -0.16 7.28
C PHE A 41 -6.40 -0.36 6.71
N SER A 42 -6.56 -0.24 5.39
CA SER A 42 -7.84 -0.47 4.73
C SER A 42 -8.37 -1.90 4.93
N PHE A 43 -7.48 -2.90 4.92
CA PHE A 43 -7.85 -4.29 5.15
C PHE A 43 -8.27 -4.53 6.61
N ASP A 44 -7.61 -3.86 7.55
CA ASP A 44 -7.99 -3.94 8.96
C ASP A 44 -9.39 -3.33 9.19
N VAL A 45 -9.64 -2.15 8.60
CA VAL A 45 -10.96 -1.50 8.61
C VAL A 45 -12.04 -2.38 7.97
N LEU A 46 -11.73 -3.03 6.85
CA LEU A 46 -12.65 -3.96 6.18
C LEU A 46 -13.00 -5.13 7.09
N ILE A 47 -12.00 -5.78 7.70
CA ILE A 47 -12.20 -6.97 8.54
C ILE A 47 -12.92 -6.61 9.84
N GLY A 48 -12.52 -5.52 10.50
CA GLY A 48 -13.16 -5.03 11.73
C GLY A 48 -14.64 -4.70 11.50
N SER A 49 -14.93 -3.94 10.45
CA SER A 49 -16.31 -3.54 10.13
C SER A 49 -17.20 -4.71 9.69
N ILE A 50 -16.64 -5.75 9.07
CA ILE A 50 -17.38 -6.98 8.75
C ILE A 50 -17.78 -7.74 10.03
N LYS A 51 -16.88 -7.81 11.02
CA LYS A 51 -17.16 -8.45 12.32
C LYS A 51 -18.27 -7.73 13.09
N GLU A 52 -18.39 -6.42 12.92
CA GLU A 52 -19.44 -5.59 13.52
C GLU A 52 -20.75 -5.57 12.72
N HIS A 53 -20.88 -6.40 11.68
CA HIS A 53 -22.01 -6.43 10.74
C HIS A 53 -22.29 -5.10 10.01
N GLN A 54 -21.36 -4.15 10.03
CA GLN A 54 -21.44 -2.83 9.38
C GLN A 54 -20.87 -2.88 7.95
N ARG A 55 -21.52 -3.65 7.08
CA ARG A 55 -21.02 -3.97 5.73
C ARG A 55 -20.83 -2.75 4.82
N ARG A 56 -21.64 -1.69 4.97
CA ARG A 56 -21.50 -0.44 4.21
C ARG A 56 -20.29 0.38 4.68
N ALA A 57 -20.08 0.48 5.99
CA ALA A 57 -18.92 1.16 6.55
C ALA A 57 -17.61 0.43 6.19
N ALA A 58 -17.64 -0.91 6.19
CA ALA A 58 -16.52 -1.75 5.77
C ALA A 58 -16.05 -1.40 4.35
N LEU A 59 -17.00 -1.29 3.41
CA LEU A 59 -16.71 -1.08 2.00
C LEU A 59 -16.26 0.36 1.71
N LEU A 60 -16.89 1.34 2.37
CA LEU A 60 -16.50 2.76 2.25
C LEU A 60 -15.12 3.01 2.88
N GLY A 61 -14.87 2.49 4.08
CA GLY A 61 -13.57 2.61 4.74
C GLY A 61 -12.46 1.92 3.95
N PHE A 62 -12.72 0.73 3.41
CA PHE A 62 -11.77 0.04 2.55
C PHE A 62 -11.41 0.89 1.31
N LEU A 63 -12.41 1.35 0.55
CA LEU A 63 -12.16 2.15 -0.67
C LEU A 63 -11.46 3.47 -0.36
N MET A 64 -11.81 4.12 0.75
CA MET A 64 -11.24 5.39 1.18
C MET A 64 -9.74 5.30 1.46
N PHE A 65 -9.22 4.15 1.90
CA PHE A 65 -7.81 3.99 2.25
C PHE A 65 -7.01 3.17 1.21
N VAL A 66 -7.64 2.22 0.51
CA VAL A 66 -6.98 1.48 -0.60
C VAL A 66 -6.63 2.42 -1.75
N ILE A 67 -7.55 3.29 -2.16
CA ILE A 67 -7.36 4.12 -3.37
C ILE A 67 -6.20 5.10 -3.18
N PRO A 68 -6.15 5.92 -2.10
CA PRO A 68 -4.99 6.77 -1.84
C PRO A 68 -3.72 5.94 -1.60
N GLY A 69 -3.82 4.79 -0.93
CA GLY A 69 -2.66 3.93 -0.70
C GLY A 69 -2.01 3.42 -1.99
N ALA A 70 -2.83 2.97 -2.95
CA ALA A 70 -2.39 2.57 -4.27
C ALA A 70 -1.81 3.75 -5.07
N VAL A 71 -2.39 4.95 -4.96
CA VAL A 71 -1.89 6.17 -5.60
C VAL A 71 -0.52 6.56 -5.05
N LEU A 72 -0.31 6.49 -3.73
CA LEU A 72 0.98 6.80 -3.10
C LEU A 72 2.07 5.79 -3.48
N MET A 73 1.74 4.49 -3.54
CA MET A 73 2.66 3.47 -4.06
C MET A 73 2.98 3.71 -5.55
N GLY A 74 1.98 4.05 -6.36
CA GLY A 74 2.19 4.40 -7.77
C GLY A 74 3.05 5.65 -7.95
N ALA A 75 2.81 6.69 -7.15
CA ALA A 75 3.60 7.93 -7.18
C ALA A 75 5.05 7.68 -6.76
N SER A 76 5.29 6.85 -5.73
CA SER A 76 6.65 6.46 -5.37
C SER A 76 7.36 5.71 -6.49
N TRP A 77 6.65 4.89 -7.26
CA TRP A 77 7.25 4.21 -8.41
C TRP A 77 7.64 5.20 -9.50
N VAL A 78 6.74 6.10 -9.87
CA VAL A 78 6.98 7.10 -10.94
C VAL A 78 8.07 8.11 -10.58
N LEU A 79 8.19 8.47 -9.30
CA LEU A 79 9.21 9.41 -8.83
C LEU A 79 10.54 8.74 -8.47
N GLY A 80 10.52 7.41 -8.31
CA GLY A 80 11.68 6.60 -7.98
C GLY A 80 12.46 6.09 -9.18
N PHE A 81 11.83 5.97 -10.34
CA PHE A 81 12.46 5.59 -11.61
C PHE A 81 12.72 6.83 -12.46
#